data_AF-A0A7V1N8P4-F1
#
_entry.id   AF-A0A7V1N8P4-F1
#
_cell.length_a   1.000
_cell.length_b   1.000
_cell.length_c   1.000
_cell.angle_alpha   90.00
_cell.angle_beta   90.00
_cell.angle_gamma   90.00
#
_symmetry.space_group_name_H-M   'P 1'
#
loop_
_entity.id
_entity.type
_entity.pdbx_description
1 polymer ?
#
loop_
_entity_poly.entity_id
_entity_poly.type
_entity_poly.pdbx_seq_one_letter_code
_entity_poly.pdbx_strand_id
1 'polypeptide(L)'
;MSEGEARIAPLRPDELDRGARRLYEAVLASPRGQGAVRRIVLREDGTLTGPFDAWLRTPVVGEHLERAGMALRTDTVLPADAREIAVLVVARAWGAGFEWAVHGIAARRAGVPEAVIEAIGRGRRPALEDPACQAAHDVASELVSRRRLSDPTFARAKAALGERALVEVVTQVGFYQMVSGLLESFRPPAPSIDLPAPAPMVRPDLAGIDLYEAASTTRAVRRLRPDPIPEDVLRRVLRAATWAPSGGNRQPWHVIAVRNPEKKQALAELYRPLWREYAAGRRGLLEALPAAMREKAERTIASGDHLAGHMGEIPVINVFCFHPEAVFITDGELGRPSVVGGASLYPAVENLLLACRAEGLGCVLTTLLCAREKEVRELLEIPEPWATHAFVPIGWPVGGGHGPIARRPVEQVAFEDRFGEALFPAETKRDPGA
;
A
#
# COMPACT_ATOMS: atom_id res chain seq x y z
N MET A 1 12.64 7.87 18.86
CA MET A 1 11.42 7.15 19.27
C MET A 1 11.35 5.89 18.42
N SER A 2 11.46 4.74 19.05
CA SER A 2 11.40 3.44 18.36
C SER A 2 9.98 3.15 17.87
N GLU A 3 9.86 2.25 16.90
CA GLU A 3 8.56 1.81 16.39
C GLU A 3 7.85 0.96 17.46
N GLY A 4 6.97 1.60 18.25
CA GLY A 4 6.22 0.95 19.34
C GLY A 4 6.18 1.75 20.64
N GLU A 5 7.00 2.79 20.78
CA GLU A 5 6.95 3.70 21.93
C GLU A 5 5.76 4.67 21.85
N ALA A 6 5.21 4.99 23.03
CA ALA A 6 4.22 6.04 23.15
C ALA A 6 4.79 7.39 22.71
N ARG A 7 4.04 8.12 21.88
CA ARG A 7 4.49 9.39 21.32
C ARG A 7 4.25 10.58 22.27
N ILE A 8 3.42 10.37 23.28
CA ILE A 8 3.15 11.32 24.36
C ILE A 8 3.24 10.59 25.70
N ALA A 9 3.79 11.26 26.71
CA ALA A 9 3.92 10.68 28.06
C ALA A 9 2.54 10.57 28.73
N PRO A 10 2.14 9.40 29.27
CA PRO A 10 0.82 9.21 29.89
C PRO A 10 0.62 10.15 31.09
N LEU A 11 -0.57 10.73 31.23
CA LEU A 11 -0.88 11.63 32.34
C LEU A 11 -1.17 10.84 33.62
N ARG A 12 -0.45 11.14 34.70
CA ARG A 12 -0.67 10.50 36.00
C ARG A 12 -1.87 11.11 36.71
N PRO A 13 -2.59 10.34 37.55
CA PRO A 13 -3.73 10.86 38.28
C PRO A 13 -3.43 12.13 39.08
N ASP A 14 -2.28 12.25 39.72
CA ASP A 14 -1.86 13.43 40.50
C ASP A 14 -1.55 14.67 39.64
N GLU A 15 -1.35 14.50 38.34
CA GLU A 15 -1.04 15.58 37.39
C GLU A 15 -2.29 16.14 36.68
N LEU A 16 -3.46 15.53 36.90
CA LEU A 16 -4.69 15.89 36.19
C LEU A 16 -5.26 17.23 36.66
N ASP A 17 -5.50 18.13 35.72
CA ASP A 17 -6.30 19.33 35.98
C ASP A 17 -7.76 18.97 36.33
N ARG A 18 -8.54 19.97 36.75
CA ARG A 18 -9.94 19.75 37.16
C ARG A 18 -10.81 19.14 36.07
N GLY A 19 -10.56 19.45 34.79
CA GLY A 19 -11.30 18.91 33.66
C GLY A 19 -10.91 17.46 33.37
N ALA A 20 -9.62 17.19 33.25
CA ALA A 20 -9.07 15.86 33.04
C ALA A 20 -9.44 14.90 34.17
N ARG A 21 -9.44 15.37 35.43
CA ARG A 21 -9.89 14.60 36.59
C ARG A 21 -11.35 14.16 36.45
N ARG A 22 -12.26 15.05 36.03
CA ARG A 22 -13.68 14.69 35.83
C ARG A 22 -13.84 13.63 34.76
N LEU A 23 -13.14 13.76 33.64
CA LEU A 23 -13.18 12.75 32.57
C LEU A 23 -12.62 11.41 33.05
N TYR A 24 -11.49 11.43 33.76
CA TYR A 24 -10.89 10.24 34.36
C TYR A 24 -11.89 9.50 35.26
N GLU A 25 -12.55 10.21 36.17
CA GLU A 25 -13.57 9.66 37.07
C GLU A 25 -14.79 9.14 36.30
N ALA A 26 -15.25 9.85 35.26
CA ALA A 26 -16.36 9.41 34.42
C ALA A 26 -16.05 8.09 33.69
N VAL A 27 -14.84 7.95 33.12
CA VAL A 27 -14.40 6.70 32.47
C VAL A 27 -14.41 5.55 33.47
N LEU A 28 -13.93 5.77 34.70
CA LEU A 28 -13.90 4.75 35.74
C LEU A 28 -15.26 4.43 36.36
N ALA A 29 -16.20 5.37 36.36
CA ALA A 29 -17.57 5.13 36.79
C ALA A 29 -18.40 4.37 35.74
N SER A 30 -18.03 4.47 34.47
CA SER A 30 -18.67 3.76 33.37
C SER A 30 -18.48 2.23 33.45
N PRO A 31 -19.21 1.43 32.65
CA PRO A 31 -18.94 -0.01 32.51
C PRO A 31 -17.49 -0.35 32.13
N ARG A 32 -16.73 0.60 31.56
CA ARG A 32 -15.32 0.42 31.22
C ARG A 32 -14.41 0.37 32.45
N GLY A 33 -14.80 1.04 33.54
CA GLY A 33 -14.08 0.98 34.82
C GLY A 33 -14.38 -0.25 35.67
N GLN A 34 -15.16 -1.20 35.15
CA GLN A 34 -15.62 -2.37 35.89
C GLN A 34 -15.09 -3.68 35.29
N GLY A 35 -15.02 -4.71 36.14
CA GLY A 35 -14.69 -6.08 35.75
C GLY A 35 -13.41 -6.23 34.91
N ALA A 36 -13.48 -7.09 33.90
CA ALA A 36 -12.33 -7.38 33.03
C ALA A 36 -11.93 -6.20 32.12
N VAL A 37 -12.87 -5.31 31.77
CA VAL A 37 -12.62 -4.15 30.89
C VAL A 37 -11.79 -3.09 31.62
N ARG A 38 -11.94 -2.96 32.94
CA ARG A 38 -11.10 -2.07 33.77
C ARG A 38 -9.61 -2.30 33.53
N ARG A 39 -9.19 -3.56 33.43
CA ARG A 39 -7.78 -3.94 33.23
C ARG A 39 -7.25 -3.63 31.82
N ILE A 40 -8.13 -3.37 30.87
CA ILE A 40 -7.79 -2.92 29.52
C ILE A 40 -7.57 -1.41 29.51
N VAL A 41 -8.37 -0.64 30.26
CA VAL A 41 -8.38 0.83 30.15
C VAL A 41 -7.53 1.54 31.21
N LEU A 42 -7.28 0.89 32.36
CA LEU A 42 -6.53 1.44 33.47
C LEU A 42 -5.29 0.59 33.76
N ARG A 43 -4.12 1.22 33.74
CA ARG A 43 -2.82 0.60 34.03
C ARG A 43 -2.57 0.53 35.54
N GLU A 44 -1.62 -0.32 35.94
CA GLU A 44 -1.25 -0.52 37.35
C GLU A 44 -0.77 0.75 38.06
N ASP A 45 -0.12 1.65 37.32
CA ASP A 45 0.34 2.96 37.80
C ASP A 45 -0.78 4.01 37.88
N GLY A 46 -2.03 3.61 37.62
CA GLY A 46 -3.21 4.48 37.65
C GLY A 46 -3.39 5.33 36.39
N THR A 47 -2.52 5.23 35.39
CA THR A 47 -2.71 5.94 34.11
C THR A 47 -3.78 5.25 33.24
N LEU A 48 -4.55 6.05 32.50
CA LEU A 48 -5.44 5.52 31.46
C LEU A 48 -4.64 5.18 30.20
N THR A 49 -5.14 4.24 29.42
CA THR A 49 -4.62 3.89 28.09
C THR A 49 -5.73 3.92 27.03
N GLY A 50 -5.42 3.53 25.79
CA GLY A 50 -6.31 3.60 24.65
C GLY A 50 -6.63 5.06 24.30
N PRO A 51 -7.82 5.35 23.75
CA PRO A 51 -8.17 6.71 23.37
C PRO A 51 -8.30 7.66 24.57
N PHE A 52 -8.51 7.11 25.77
CA PHE A 52 -8.75 7.89 26.98
C PHE A 52 -7.53 8.69 27.41
N ASP A 53 -6.32 8.15 27.26
CA ASP A 53 -5.08 8.90 27.53
C ASP A 53 -5.05 10.20 26.71
N ALA A 54 -5.26 10.11 25.40
CA ALA A 54 -5.28 11.28 24.52
C ALA A 54 -6.42 12.26 24.92
N TRP A 55 -7.60 11.76 25.26
CA TRP A 55 -8.75 12.58 25.62
C TRP A 55 -8.58 13.36 26.92
N LEU A 56 -7.76 12.90 27.87
CA LEU A 56 -7.43 13.66 29.08
C LEU A 56 -6.79 15.03 28.77
N ARG A 57 -6.15 15.19 27.61
CA ARG A 57 -5.56 16.46 27.16
C ARG A 57 -6.58 17.41 26.53
N THR A 58 -7.80 16.94 26.27
CA THR A 58 -8.91 17.74 25.74
C THR A 58 -10.22 17.34 26.44
N PRO A 59 -10.33 17.58 27.76
CA PRO A 59 -11.30 16.90 28.60
C PRO A 59 -12.77 17.18 28.23
N VAL A 60 -13.09 18.38 27.72
CA VAL A 60 -14.44 18.71 27.27
C VAL A 60 -14.83 17.88 26.04
N VAL A 61 -13.94 17.80 25.05
CA VAL A 61 -14.17 16.97 23.86
C VAL A 61 -14.20 15.49 24.25
N GLY A 62 -13.25 15.08 25.09
CA GLY A 62 -13.14 13.71 25.61
C GLY A 62 -14.41 13.24 26.30
N GLU A 63 -15.05 14.08 27.11
CA GLU A 63 -16.32 13.75 27.78
C GLU A 63 -17.45 13.50 26.78
N HIS A 64 -17.57 14.32 25.73
CA HIS A 64 -18.55 14.10 24.68
C HIS A 64 -18.27 12.84 23.86
N LEU A 65 -17.00 12.56 23.56
CA LEU A 65 -16.59 11.36 22.83
C LEU A 65 -16.78 10.09 23.66
N GLU A 66 -16.54 10.13 24.96
CA GLU A 66 -16.79 9.03 25.89
C GLU A 66 -18.28 8.68 25.93
N ARG A 67 -19.14 9.69 26.09
CA ARG A 67 -20.60 9.54 26.08
C ARG A 67 -21.12 9.00 24.75
N ALA A 68 -20.64 9.55 23.62
CA ALA A 68 -20.99 9.05 22.29
C ALA A 68 -20.56 7.59 22.11
N GLY A 69 -19.33 7.26 22.54
CA GLY A 69 -18.82 5.90 22.50
C GLY A 69 -19.57 4.94 23.43
N MET A 70 -20.15 5.41 24.54
CA MET A 70 -21.04 4.60 25.37
C MET A 70 -22.39 4.40 24.71
N ALA A 71 -23.01 5.46 24.16
CA ALA A 71 -24.28 5.37 23.46
C ALA A 71 -24.22 4.37 22.29
N LEU A 72 -23.15 4.41 21.49
CA LEU A 72 -22.92 3.46 20.40
C LEU A 72 -22.72 2.00 20.86
N ARG A 73 -22.48 1.76 22.16
CA ARG A 73 -22.29 0.41 22.72
C ARG A 73 -23.53 -0.10 23.46
N THR A 74 -24.24 0.78 24.16
CA THR A 74 -25.33 0.38 25.07
C THR A 74 -26.70 0.92 24.68
N ASP A 75 -26.78 2.08 24.03
CA ASP A 75 -28.02 2.72 23.58
C ASP A 75 -28.13 2.71 22.04
N THR A 76 -27.99 1.54 21.45
CA THR A 76 -28.03 1.33 20.00
C THR A 76 -29.06 0.29 19.62
N VAL A 77 -29.67 0.45 18.44
CA VAL A 77 -30.56 -0.58 17.86
C VAL A 77 -29.80 -1.65 17.08
N LEU A 78 -28.48 -1.50 16.93
CA LEU A 78 -27.67 -2.47 16.21
C LEU A 78 -27.47 -3.76 17.00
N PRO A 79 -27.66 -4.93 16.36
CA PRO A 79 -27.23 -6.21 16.91
C PRO A 79 -25.76 -6.17 17.31
N ALA A 80 -25.44 -6.81 18.43
CA ALA A 80 -24.11 -6.73 19.02
C ALA A 80 -23.02 -7.29 18.08
N ASP A 81 -23.29 -8.39 17.41
CA ASP A 81 -22.43 -9.01 16.40
C ASP A 81 -22.17 -8.08 15.20
N ALA A 82 -23.23 -7.51 14.62
CA ALA A 82 -23.13 -6.54 13.51
C ALA A 82 -22.31 -5.30 13.90
N ARG A 83 -22.54 -4.78 15.13
CA ARG A 83 -21.76 -3.68 15.71
C ARG A 83 -20.28 -4.04 15.75
N GLU A 84 -19.91 -5.16 16.37
CA GLU A 84 -18.50 -5.52 16.52
C GLU A 84 -17.82 -5.85 15.17
N ILE A 85 -18.54 -6.45 14.22
CA ILE A 85 -18.04 -6.67 12.85
C ILE A 85 -17.66 -5.34 12.18
N ALA A 86 -18.51 -4.31 12.28
CA ALA A 86 -18.21 -3.01 11.71
C ALA A 86 -16.95 -2.38 12.33
N VAL A 87 -16.77 -2.49 13.65
CA VAL A 87 -15.55 -2.00 14.32
C VAL A 87 -14.31 -2.77 13.87
N LEU A 88 -14.38 -4.09 13.80
CA LEU A 88 -13.25 -4.91 13.36
C LEU A 88 -12.80 -4.57 11.94
N VAL A 89 -13.73 -4.28 11.02
CA VAL A 89 -13.38 -3.82 9.66
C VAL A 89 -12.60 -2.50 9.71
N VAL A 90 -13.04 -1.54 10.52
CA VAL A 90 -12.35 -0.25 10.70
C VAL A 90 -10.97 -0.43 11.34
N ALA A 91 -10.90 -1.15 12.46
CA ALA A 91 -9.66 -1.42 13.18
C ALA A 91 -8.62 -2.09 12.28
N ARG A 92 -9.05 -3.08 11.48
CA ARG A 92 -8.18 -3.76 10.51
C ARG A 92 -7.64 -2.80 9.46
N ALA A 93 -8.49 -1.94 8.90
CA ALA A 93 -8.09 -1.04 7.84
C ALA A 93 -7.11 0.05 8.30
N TRP A 94 -7.22 0.50 9.55
CA TRP A 94 -6.28 1.44 10.15
C TRP A 94 -4.97 0.80 10.64
N GLY A 95 -4.92 -0.53 10.75
CA GLY A 95 -3.80 -1.18 11.42
C GLY A 95 -3.85 -1.04 12.95
N ALA A 96 -5.01 -0.68 13.53
CA ALA A 96 -5.17 -0.30 14.93
C ALA A 96 -5.22 -1.53 15.86
N GLY A 97 -4.06 -1.99 16.32
CA GLY A 97 -3.93 -3.21 17.12
C GLY A 97 -4.68 -3.17 18.47
N PHE A 98 -4.70 -2.02 19.14
CA PHE A 98 -5.45 -1.85 20.40
C PHE A 98 -6.96 -2.04 20.17
N GLU A 99 -7.53 -1.34 19.18
CA GLU A 99 -8.95 -1.46 18.81
C GLU A 99 -9.29 -2.89 18.41
N TRP A 100 -8.48 -3.49 17.54
CA TRP A 100 -8.66 -4.87 17.09
C TRP A 100 -8.75 -5.85 18.26
N ALA A 101 -7.84 -5.74 19.23
CA ALA A 101 -7.82 -6.65 20.36
C ALA A 101 -9.04 -6.47 21.28
N VAL A 102 -9.39 -5.23 21.62
CA VAL A 102 -10.54 -4.93 22.49
C VAL A 102 -11.85 -5.36 21.85
N HIS A 103 -12.03 -5.01 20.57
CA HIS A 103 -13.24 -5.35 19.83
C HIS A 103 -13.28 -6.80 19.37
N GLY A 104 -12.14 -7.48 19.25
CA GLY A 104 -12.08 -8.93 19.06
C GLY A 104 -12.59 -9.70 20.28
N ILE A 105 -12.33 -9.21 21.50
CA ILE A 105 -12.93 -9.79 22.72
C ILE A 105 -14.45 -9.54 22.73
N ALA A 106 -14.89 -8.33 22.37
CA ALA A 106 -16.30 -7.99 22.30
C ALA A 106 -17.04 -8.81 21.24
N ALA A 107 -16.46 -8.99 20.05
CA ALA A 107 -17.02 -9.78 18.96
C ALA A 107 -17.26 -11.24 19.37
N ARG A 108 -16.27 -11.87 20.02
CA ARG A 108 -16.43 -13.24 20.55
C ARG A 108 -17.55 -13.34 21.58
N ARG A 109 -17.68 -12.36 22.46
CA ARG A 109 -18.80 -12.31 23.43
C ARG A 109 -20.15 -12.10 22.77
N ALA A 110 -20.18 -11.39 21.65
CA ALA A 110 -21.39 -11.20 20.85
C ALA A 110 -21.74 -12.41 19.96
N GLY A 111 -20.92 -13.47 19.98
CA GLY A 111 -21.16 -14.69 19.21
C GLY A 111 -20.59 -14.68 17.78
N VAL A 112 -19.75 -13.70 17.43
CA VAL A 112 -19.10 -13.66 16.10
C VAL A 112 -18.14 -14.85 15.98
N PRO A 113 -18.28 -15.71 14.95
CA PRO A 113 -17.41 -16.87 14.78
C PRO A 113 -15.94 -16.48 14.56
N GLU A 114 -15.00 -17.28 15.09
CA GLU A 114 -13.56 -17.01 14.94
C GLU A 114 -13.14 -16.93 13.46
N ALA A 115 -13.73 -17.76 12.59
CA ALA A 115 -13.48 -17.74 11.16
C ALA A 115 -13.84 -16.39 10.50
N VAL A 116 -14.85 -15.68 11.01
CA VAL A 116 -15.23 -14.34 10.55
C VAL A 116 -14.19 -13.32 10.99
N ILE A 117 -13.79 -13.34 12.26
CA ILE A 117 -12.76 -12.45 12.82
C ILE A 117 -11.44 -12.63 12.07
N GLU A 118 -11.03 -13.87 11.82
CA GLU A 118 -9.82 -14.21 11.07
C GLU A 118 -9.90 -13.75 9.60
N ALA A 119 -11.05 -13.92 8.95
CA ALA A 119 -11.27 -13.45 7.58
C ALA A 119 -11.11 -11.92 7.48
N ILE A 120 -11.76 -11.17 8.39
CA ILE A 120 -11.64 -9.71 8.45
C ILE A 120 -10.18 -9.30 8.68
N GLY A 121 -9.48 -9.95 9.63
CA GLY A 121 -8.09 -9.65 9.95
C GLY A 121 -7.14 -9.83 8.76
N ARG A 122 -7.40 -10.84 7.94
CA ARG A 122 -6.67 -11.13 6.69
C ARG A 122 -7.13 -10.28 5.49
N GLY A 123 -8.06 -9.35 5.68
CA GLY A 123 -8.63 -8.54 4.60
C GLY A 123 -9.46 -9.33 3.59
N ARG A 124 -9.97 -10.51 3.99
CA ARG A 124 -10.87 -11.33 3.17
C ARG A 124 -12.31 -11.00 3.53
N ARG A 125 -13.20 -11.13 2.54
CA ARG A 125 -14.65 -11.05 2.80
C ARG A 125 -15.07 -12.27 3.63
N PRO A 126 -15.64 -12.10 4.83
CA PRO A 126 -16.16 -13.20 5.63
C PRO A 126 -17.45 -13.74 5.02
N ALA A 127 -17.73 -15.02 5.26
CA ALA A 127 -19.06 -15.59 5.02
C ALA A 127 -19.96 -15.23 6.21
N LEU A 128 -21.04 -14.49 5.95
CA LEU A 128 -22.00 -14.06 6.97
C LEU A 128 -23.40 -14.48 6.52
N GLU A 129 -24.04 -15.32 7.32
CA GLU A 129 -25.41 -15.80 7.04
C GLU A 129 -26.47 -14.78 7.47
N ASP A 130 -26.20 -14.05 8.56
CA ASP A 130 -27.08 -13.01 9.06
C ASP A 130 -27.05 -11.76 8.16
N PRO A 131 -28.21 -11.30 7.63
CA PRO A 131 -28.27 -10.15 6.74
C PRO A 131 -27.81 -8.84 7.39
N ALA A 132 -28.04 -8.65 8.70
CA ALA A 132 -27.63 -7.43 9.39
C ALA A 132 -26.11 -7.37 9.56
N CYS A 133 -25.48 -8.50 9.89
CA CYS A 133 -24.03 -8.65 9.92
C CYS A 133 -23.41 -8.41 8.54
N GLN A 134 -23.97 -9.02 7.49
CA GLN A 134 -23.49 -8.83 6.12
C GLN A 134 -23.60 -7.37 5.67
N ALA A 135 -24.72 -6.71 6.00
CA ALA A 135 -24.93 -5.29 5.73
C ALA A 135 -23.93 -4.40 6.47
N ALA A 136 -23.71 -4.64 7.77
CA ALA A 136 -22.75 -3.88 8.57
C ALA A 136 -21.32 -4.03 8.04
N HIS A 137 -20.91 -5.26 7.68
CA HIS A 137 -19.62 -5.52 7.03
C HIS A 137 -19.45 -4.75 5.72
N ASP A 138 -20.45 -4.81 4.83
CA ASP A 138 -20.38 -4.21 3.50
C ASP A 138 -20.35 -2.67 3.59
N VAL A 139 -21.19 -2.09 4.46
CA VAL A 139 -21.20 -0.64 4.75
C VAL A 139 -19.84 -0.19 5.28
N ALA A 140 -19.31 -0.85 6.32
CA ALA A 140 -18.01 -0.51 6.88
C ALA A 140 -16.88 -0.65 5.85
N SER A 141 -16.90 -1.72 5.05
CA SER A 141 -15.89 -1.96 4.01
C SER A 141 -15.89 -0.88 2.93
N GLU A 142 -17.07 -0.44 2.45
CA GLU A 142 -17.17 0.62 1.45
C GLU A 142 -16.78 1.99 2.02
N LEU A 143 -17.21 2.33 3.23
CA LEU A 143 -16.86 3.61 3.84
C LEU A 143 -15.35 3.74 4.08
N VAL A 144 -14.70 2.67 4.53
CA VAL A 144 -13.26 2.72 4.77
C VAL A 144 -12.45 2.74 3.46
N SER A 145 -12.89 2.02 2.43
CA SER A 145 -12.14 1.94 1.15
C SER A 145 -12.47 3.06 0.16
N ARG A 146 -13.73 3.45 0.03
CA ARG A 146 -14.24 4.39 -0.98
C ARG A 146 -14.69 5.72 -0.39
N ARG A 147 -14.81 5.84 0.94
CA ARG A 147 -15.28 7.03 1.64
C ARG A 147 -16.71 7.45 1.26
N ARG A 148 -17.48 6.53 0.67
CA ARG A 148 -18.89 6.70 0.29
C ARG A 148 -19.55 5.34 0.12
N LEU A 149 -20.86 5.28 0.36
CA LEU A 149 -21.70 4.14 0.01
C LEU A 149 -22.14 4.24 -1.44
N SER A 150 -22.14 3.11 -2.14
CA SER A 150 -22.80 2.97 -3.43
C SER A 150 -24.31 2.75 -3.27
N ASP A 151 -25.12 3.18 -4.25
CA ASP A 151 -26.58 2.98 -4.21
C ASP A 151 -26.98 1.52 -4.00
N PRO A 152 -26.33 0.52 -4.64
CA PRO A 152 -26.67 -0.89 -4.38
C PRO A 152 -26.38 -1.32 -2.94
N THR A 153 -25.27 -0.88 -2.36
CA THR A 153 -24.92 -1.22 -0.97
C THR A 153 -25.83 -0.51 0.01
N PHE A 154 -26.17 0.77 -0.23
CA PHE A 154 -27.17 1.50 0.55
C PHE A 154 -28.53 0.79 0.52
N ALA A 155 -29.03 0.42 -0.66
CA ALA A 155 -30.33 -0.24 -0.79
C ALA A 155 -30.39 -1.58 -0.06
N ARG A 156 -29.36 -2.43 -0.21
CA ARG A 156 -29.28 -3.71 0.52
C ARG A 156 -29.19 -3.52 2.03
N ALA A 157 -28.36 -2.59 2.48
CA ALA A 157 -28.19 -2.33 3.91
C ALA A 157 -29.48 -1.76 4.53
N LYS A 158 -30.16 -0.84 3.84
CA LYS A 158 -31.46 -0.32 4.27
C LYS A 158 -32.52 -1.42 4.35
N ALA A 159 -32.55 -2.35 3.39
CA ALA A 159 -33.49 -3.47 3.40
C ALA A 159 -33.22 -4.45 4.56
N ALA A 160 -31.96 -4.71 4.89
CA ALA A 160 -31.57 -5.64 5.96
C ALA A 160 -31.66 -5.04 7.37
N LEU A 161 -31.31 -3.76 7.53
CA LEU A 161 -31.16 -3.09 8.83
C LEU A 161 -32.33 -2.14 9.16
N GLY A 162 -32.99 -1.60 8.14
CA GLY A 162 -33.81 -0.39 8.28
C GLY A 162 -32.98 0.89 8.36
N GLU A 163 -33.64 2.04 8.23
CA GLU A 163 -32.96 3.34 8.14
C GLU A 163 -32.20 3.72 9.41
N ARG A 164 -32.84 3.53 10.58
CA ARG A 164 -32.25 3.91 11.87
C ARG A 164 -30.94 3.16 12.14
N ALA A 165 -30.95 1.84 12.00
CA ALA A 165 -29.77 1.02 12.22
C ALA A 165 -28.69 1.31 11.16
N LEU A 166 -29.06 1.57 9.90
CA LEU A 166 -28.09 1.98 8.88
C LEU A 166 -27.37 3.29 9.26
N VAL A 167 -28.09 4.31 9.74
CA VAL A 167 -27.47 5.55 10.25
C VAL A 167 -26.49 5.23 11.38
N GLU A 168 -26.91 4.39 12.35
CA GLU A 168 -26.04 4.00 13.46
C GLU A 168 -24.77 3.26 13.00
N VAL A 169 -24.83 2.39 11.97
CA VAL A 169 -23.61 1.73 11.43
C VAL A 169 -22.67 2.77 10.82
N VAL A 170 -23.19 3.70 10.02
CA VAL A 170 -22.39 4.76 9.39
C VAL A 170 -21.74 5.64 10.46
N THR A 171 -22.50 6.05 11.48
CA THR A 171 -22.00 6.84 12.61
C THR A 171 -20.92 6.08 13.37
N GLN A 172 -21.13 4.79 13.62
CA GLN A 172 -20.18 3.95 14.32
C GLN A 172 -18.87 3.79 13.53
N VAL A 173 -18.94 3.58 12.22
CA VAL A 173 -17.76 3.53 11.35
C VAL A 173 -16.96 4.84 11.45
N GLY A 174 -17.63 5.98 11.34
CA GLY A 174 -16.98 7.29 11.51
C GLY A 174 -16.34 7.49 12.89
N PHE A 175 -17.03 7.08 13.95
CA PHE A 175 -16.53 7.18 15.32
C PHE A 175 -15.25 6.34 15.51
N TYR A 176 -15.25 5.08 15.08
CA TYR A 176 -14.09 4.21 15.24
C TYR A 176 -12.95 4.53 14.27
N GLN A 177 -13.22 5.20 13.13
CA GLN A 177 -12.17 5.78 12.30
C GLN A 177 -11.43 6.88 13.05
N MET A 178 -12.15 7.77 13.73
CA MET A 178 -11.56 8.81 14.57
C MET A 178 -10.75 8.19 15.73
N VAL A 179 -11.33 7.22 16.44
CA VAL A 179 -10.64 6.54 17.56
C VAL A 179 -9.37 5.82 17.08
N SER A 180 -9.46 5.05 15.99
CA SER A 180 -8.30 4.36 15.39
C SER A 180 -7.22 5.36 14.96
N GLY A 181 -7.62 6.49 14.38
CA GLY A 181 -6.70 7.56 14.01
C GLY A 181 -5.98 8.18 15.21
N LEU A 182 -6.67 8.41 16.32
CA LEU A 182 -6.05 8.86 17.56
C LEU A 182 -5.03 7.84 18.09
N LEU A 183 -5.40 6.55 18.09
CA LEU A 183 -4.54 5.48 18.58
C LEU A 183 -3.26 5.33 17.76
N GLU A 184 -3.37 5.35 16.43
CA GLU A 184 -2.21 5.24 15.56
C GLU A 184 -1.34 6.52 15.56
N SER A 185 -1.96 7.67 15.81
CA SER A 185 -1.27 8.96 15.88
C SER A 185 -0.45 9.12 17.16
N PHE A 186 -1.02 8.74 18.31
CA PHE A 186 -0.42 8.99 19.63
C PHE A 186 0.19 7.75 20.30
N ARG A 187 -0.20 6.55 19.86
CA ARG A 187 0.32 5.25 20.33
C ARG A 187 0.31 5.14 21.85
N PRO A 188 -0.85 5.16 22.51
CA PRO A 188 -0.90 5.12 23.97
C PRO A 188 -0.15 3.89 24.52
N PRO A 189 0.36 3.97 25.76
CA PRO A 189 1.10 2.88 26.38
C PRO A 189 0.29 1.59 26.38
N ALA A 190 0.92 0.44 26.24
CA ALA A 190 0.19 -0.83 26.30
C ALA A 190 -0.60 -0.98 27.62
N PRO A 191 -1.77 -1.63 27.59
CA PRO A 191 -2.51 -1.97 28.80
C PRO A 191 -1.70 -2.91 29.70
N SER A 192 -2.06 -2.98 30.98
CA SER A 192 -1.39 -3.87 31.95
C SER A 192 -1.75 -5.35 31.79
N ILE A 193 -2.51 -5.71 30.75
CA ILE A 193 -2.82 -7.09 30.43
C ILE A 193 -2.34 -7.42 29.02
N ASP A 194 -1.92 -8.67 28.84
CA ASP A 194 -1.64 -9.19 27.52
C ASP A 194 -2.96 -9.29 26.74
N LEU A 195 -3.06 -8.43 25.73
CA LEU A 195 -4.10 -8.52 24.74
C LEU A 195 -3.72 -9.57 23.69
N PRO A 196 -4.70 -10.30 23.12
CA PRO A 196 -4.42 -11.21 22.02
C PRO A 196 -3.66 -10.46 20.92
N ALA A 197 -2.54 -11.02 20.48
CA ALA A 197 -1.80 -10.45 19.35
C ALA A 197 -2.79 -10.29 18.19
N PRO A 198 -2.85 -9.11 17.54
CA PRO A 198 -3.66 -8.98 16.34
C PRO A 198 -3.21 -10.08 15.37
N ALA A 199 -4.16 -10.86 14.83
CA ALA A 199 -3.88 -11.74 13.69
C ALA A 199 -3.11 -10.91 12.66
N PRO A 200 -2.11 -11.45 11.93
CA PRO A 200 -1.24 -10.67 11.05
C PRO A 200 -2.10 -9.76 10.18
N MET A 201 -2.21 -8.51 10.62
CA MET A 201 -3.08 -7.53 10.03
C MET A 201 -2.30 -7.08 8.82
N VAL A 202 -2.58 -7.73 7.70
CA VAL A 202 -2.17 -7.21 6.40
C VAL A 202 -2.96 -5.92 6.29
N ARG A 203 -2.33 -4.79 6.65
CA ARG A 203 -2.83 -3.47 6.25
C ARG A 203 -3.14 -3.64 4.76
N PRO A 204 -4.36 -3.30 4.28
CA PRO A 204 -4.54 -3.17 2.85
C PRO A 204 -3.64 -2.00 2.46
N ASP A 205 -2.38 -2.30 2.16
CA ASP A 205 -1.45 -1.28 1.76
C ASP A 205 -1.90 -0.84 0.37
N LEU A 206 -2.68 0.22 0.36
CA LEU A 206 -2.76 1.15 -0.75
C LEU A 206 -2.09 2.47 -0.34
N ALA A 207 -1.35 2.52 0.78
CA ALA A 207 -1.06 3.75 1.50
C ALA A 207 0.21 3.68 2.36
N GLY A 208 1.37 3.54 1.71
CA GLY A 208 2.61 4.10 2.23
C GLY A 208 2.91 5.49 1.65
N ILE A 209 2.52 5.68 0.39
CA ILE A 209 2.89 6.82 -0.44
C ILE A 209 1.75 7.13 -1.42
N ASP A 210 1.55 8.40 -1.76
CA ASP A 210 0.59 8.75 -2.82
C ASP A 210 1.18 8.52 -4.23
N LEU A 211 0.38 8.75 -5.27
CA LEU A 211 0.81 8.57 -6.66
C LEU A 211 2.01 9.44 -7.03
N TYR A 212 2.03 10.70 -6.61
CA TYR A 212 3.11 11.64 -6.93
C TYR A 212 4.39 11.28 -6.17
N GLU A 213 4.27 10.82 -4.92
CA GLU A 213 5.39 10.28 -4.15
C GLU A 213 5.92 8.99 -4.79
N ALA A 214 5.05 8.07 -5.24
CA ALA A 214 5.47 6.89 -5.98
C ALA A 214 6.21 7.28 -7.27
N ALA A 215 5.64 8.16 -8.09
CA ALA A 215 6.24 8.61 -9.34
C ALA A 215 7.58 9.34 -9.14
N SER A 216 7.69 10.21 -8.13
CA SER A 216 8.89 11.00 -7.84
C SER A 216 10.00 10.22 -7.12
N THR A 217 9.73 9.00 -6.65
CA THR A 217 10.73 8.18 -5.92
C THR A 217 11.02 6.81 -6.56
N THR A 218 10.29 6.44 -7.62
CA THR A 218 10.53 5.19 -8.35
C THR A 218 11.83 5.27 -9.18
N ARG A 219 12.93 4.81 -8.58
CA ARG A 219 14.21 4.56 -9.28
C ARG A 219 14.35 3.11 -9.75
N ALA A 220 15.26 2.88 -10.69
CA ALA A 220 15.70 1.53 -11.06
C ALA A 220 16.51 0.89 -9.91
N VAL A 221 15.90 -0.07 -9.21
CA VAL A 221 16.52 -0.83 -8.11
C VAL A 221 17.04 -2.15 -8.65
N ARG A 222 18.37 -2.31 -8.61
CA ARG A 222 19.08 -3.42 -9.26
C ARG A 222 19.73 -4.40 -8.28
N ARG A 223 19.69 -4.08 -6.98
CA ARG A 223 20.18 -4.94 -5.89
C ARG A 223 18.96 -5.45 -5.14
N LEU A 224 18.59 -6.70 -5.40
CA LEU A 224 17.37 -7.32 -4.93
C LEU A 224 17.73 -8.58 -4.14
N ARG A 225 17.12 -8.77 -2.97
CA ARG A 225 17.31 -9.94 -2.13
C ARG A 225 16.56 -11.14 -2.73
N PRO A 226 17.01 -12.38 -2.45
CA PRO A 226 16.35 -13.59 -2.94
C PRO A 226 15.08 -13.96 -2.18
N ASP A 227 14.70 -13.24 -1.10
CA ASP A 227 13.54 -13.60 -0.29
C ASP A 227 12.26 -13.66 -1.14
N PRO A 228 11.38 -14.64 -0.90
CA PRO A 228 10.14 -14.76 -1.65
C PRO A 228 9.24 -13.54 -1.46
N ILE A 229 8.50 -13.21 -2.52
CA ILE A 229 7.44 -12.20 -2.49
C ILE A 229 6.14 -12.89 -2.09
N PRO A 230 5.41 -12.42 -1.05
CA PRO A 230 4.10 -12.94 -0.70
C PRO A 230 3.13 -12.94 -1.89
N GLU A 231 2.30 -13.97 -2.01
CA GLU A 231 1.42 -14.12 -3.17
C GLU A 231 0.41 -12.97 -3.31
N ASP A 232 -0.10 -12.45 -2.19
CA ASP A 232 -1.02 -11.33 -2.16
C ASP A 232 -0.36 -10.03 -2.64
N VAL A 233 0.90 -9.78 -2.27
CA VAL A 233 1.71 -8.66 -2.76
C VAL A 233 1.91 -8.77 -4.28
N LEU A 234 2.38 -9.93 -4.75
CA LEU A 234 2.59 -10.17 -6.19
C LEU A 234 1.29 -9.98 -6.99
N ARG A 235 0.16 -10.45 -6.45
CA ARG A 235 -1.17 -10.28 -7.07
C ARG A 235 -1.58 -8.81 -7.15
N ARG A 236 -1.30 -7.99 -6.13
CA ARG A 236 -1.59 -6.54 -6.16
C ARG A 236 -0.75 -5.82 -7.21
N VAL A 237 0.55 -6.10 -7.25
CA VAL A 237 1.48 -5.53 -8.24
C VAL A 237 1.09 -5.88 -9.67
N LEU A 238 0.78 -7.15 -9.96
CA LEU A 238 0.33 -7.57 -11.29
C LEU A 238 -1.05 -7.00 -11.65
N ARG A 239 -1.95 -6.86 -10.67
CA ARG A 239 -3.25 -6.22 -10.88
C ARG A 239 -3.10 -4.75 -11.28
N ALA A 240 -2.13 -4.03 -10.72
CA ALA A 240 -1.88 -2.65 -11.10
C ALA A 240 -1.56 -2.50 -12.60
N ALA A 241 -0.80 -3.44 -13.17
CA ALA A 241 -0.52 -3.47 -14.60
C ALA A 241 -1.80 -3.51 -15.46
N THR A 242 -2.84 -4.22 -15.00
CA THR A 242 -4.12 -4.34 -15.73
C THR A 242 -4.94 -3.05 -15.75
N TRP A 243 -4.61 -2.06 -14.93
CA TRP A 243 -5.28 -0.76 -14.91
C TRP A 243 -4.70 0.23 -15.93
N ALA A 244 -3.70 -0.19 -16.71
CA ALA A 244 -3.10 0.65 -17.72
C ALA A 244 -4.10 0.98 -18.85
N PRO A 245 -4.15 2.25 -19.31
CA PRO A 245 -4.93 2.59 -20.48
C PRO A 245 -4.38 1.84 -21.70
N SER A 246 -5.28 1.34 -22.55
CA SER A 246 -4.94 0.60 -23.77
C SER A 246 -5.87 1.03 -24.90
N GLY A 247 -5.32 1.25 -26.10
CA GLY A 247 -6.09 1.69 -27.27
C GLY A 247 -7.21 0.70 -27.59
N GLY A 248 -8.46 1.19 -27.63
CA GLY A 248 -9.64 0.33 -27.81
C GLY A 248 -9.81 -0.73 -26.72
N ASN A 249 -9.16 -0.56 -25.57
CA ASN A 249 -9.08 -1.51 -24.46
C ASN A 249 -8.59 -2.92 -24.85
N ARG A 250 -7.79 -3.04 -25.92
CA ARG A 250 -7.36 -4.34 -26.47
C ARG A 250 -6.42 -5.12 -25.56
N GLN A 251 -5.64 -4.42 -24.73
CA GLN A 251 -4.68 -5.02 -23.78
C GLN A 251 -3.83 -6.12 -24.46
N PRO A 252 -3.06 -5.78 -25.53
CA PRO A 252 -2.41 -6.77 -26.40
C PRO A 252 -1.16 -7.39 -25.76
N TRP A 253 -1.12 -7.51 -24.42
CA TRP A 253 0.02 -7.92 -23.64
C TRP A 253 -0.34 -8.98 -22.60
N HIS A 254 0.63 -9.85 -22.30
CA HIS A 254 0.60 -10.83 -21.22
C HIS A 254 1.88 -10.72 -20.38
N VAL A 255 1.83 -11.22 -19.15
CA VAL A 255 3.00 -11.27 -18.25
C VAL A 255 3.24 -12.69 -17.78
N ILE A 256 4.46 -13.17 -17.95
CA ILE A 256 4.94 -14.41 -17.35
C ILE A 256 5.75 -14.05 -16.11
N ALA A 257 5.24 -14.39 -14.91
CA ALA A 257 5.97 -14.24 -13.66
C ALA A 257 6.91 -15.44 -13.43
N VAL A 258 8.16 -15.33 -13.89
CA VAL A 258 9.14 -16.42 -13.83
C VAL A 258 9.67 -16.55 -12.40
N ARG A 259 9.27 -17.63 -11.72
CA ARG A 259 9.68 -18.00 -10.34
C ARG A 259 10.59 -19.21 -10.29
N ASN A 260 10.51 -20.08 -11.31
CA ASN A 260 11.30 -21.31 -11.38
C ASN A 260 12.81 -20.98 -11.37
N PRO A 261 13.61 -21.51 -10.43
CA PRO A 261 15.02 -21.18 -10.31
C PRO A 261 15.85 -21.46 -11.56
N GLU A 262 15.61 -22.58 -12.24
CA GLU A 262 16.34 -22.97 -13.46
C GLU A 262 16.02 -22.02 -14.62
N LYS A 263 14.74 -21.68 -14.83
CA LYS A 263 14.33 -20.72 -15.86
C LYS A 263 14.90 -19.32 -15.58
N LYS A 264 14.92 -18.87 -14.32
CA LYS A 264 15.55 -17.59 -13.94
C LYS A 264 17.06 -17.60 -14.19
N GLN A 265 17.73 -18.71 -13.89
CA GLN A 265 19.16 -18.86 -14.12
C GLN A 265 19.49 -18.84 -15.62
N ALA A 266 18.72 -19.55 -16.44
CA ALA A 266 18.87 -19.51 -17.90
C ALA A 266 18.65 -18.10 -18.48
N LEU A 267 17.65 -17.35 -17.99
CA LEU A 267 17.47 -15.93 -18.36
C LEU A 267 18.69 -15.08 -17.97
N ALA A 268 19.27 -15.32 -16.79
CA ALA A 268 20.46 -14.60 -16.34
C ALA A 268 21.69 -14.89 -17.22
N GLU A 269 21.85 -16.13 -17.68
CA GLU A 269 22.92 -16.55 -18.59
C GLU A 269 22.78 -15.90 -19.97
N LEU A 270 21.56 -15.75 -20.49
CA LEU A 270 21.28 -15.00 -21.71
C LEU A 270 21.53 -13.49 -21.52
N TYR A 271 21.19 -12.93 -20.36
CA TYR A 271 21.32 -11.50 -20.07
C TYR A 271 22.79 -11.05 -19.90
N ARG A 272 23.61 -11.87 -19.23
CA ARG A 272 24.98 -11.51 -18.84
C ARG A 272 25.90 -11.07 -19.99
N PRO A 273 25.99 -11.77 -21.14
CA PRO A 273 26.83 -11.32 -22.25
C PRO A 273 26.33 -10.02 -22.87
N LEU A 274 25.01 -9.84 -23.02
CA LEU A 274 24.41 -8.60 -23.52
C LEU A 274 24.73 -7.41 -22.63
N TRP A 275 24.63 -7.59 -21.30
CA TRP A 275 25.01 -6.55 -20.36
C TRP A 275 26.49 -6.22 -20.40
N ARG A 276 27.38 -7.22 -20.51
CA ARG A 276 28.83 -6.99 -20.61
C ARG A 276 29.18 -6.14 -21.83
N GLU A 277 28.58 -6.43 -22.98
CA GLU A 277 28.77 -5.65 -24.22
C GLU A 277 28.25 -4.22 -24.05
N TYR A 278 27.02 -4.06 -23.56
CA TYR A 278 26.42 -2.75 -23.30
C TYR A 278 27.26 -1.92 -22.31
N ALA A 279 27.69 -2.54 -21.20
CA ALA A 279 28.50 -1.90 -20.17
C ALA A 279 29.88 -1.50 -20.70
N ALA A 280 30.54 -2.33 -21.51
CA ALA A 280 31.83 -2.00 -22.14
C ALA A 280 31.72 -0.75 -23.02
N GLY A 281 30.70 -0.71 -23.91
CA GLY A 281 30.44 0.47 -24.74
C GLY A 281 30.15 1.72 -23.92
N ARG A 282 29.39 1.60 -22.81
CA ARG A 282 29.14 2.73 -21.92
C ARG A 282 30.38 3.20 -21.17
N ARG A 283 31.25 2.29 -20.70
CA ARG A 283 32.50 2.63 -20.01
C ARG A 283 33.47 3.39 -20.91
N GLY A 284 33.60 3.00 -22.18
CA GLY A 284 34.43 3.72 -23.15
C GLY A 284 34.01 5.18 -23.34
N LEU A 285 32.71 5.49 -23.24
CA LEU A 285 32.20 6.87 -23.32
C LEU A 285 32.46 7.69 -22.05
N LEU A 286 32.79 7.06 -20.90
CA LEU A 286 32.99 7.77 -19.63
C LEU A 286 34.34 8.49 -19.54
N GLU A 287 35.34 8.02 -20.30
CA GLU A 287 36.68 8.60 -20.33
C GLU A 287 36.65 10.08 -20.76
N ALA A 288 35.69 10.44 -21.63
CA ALA A 288 35.51 11.81 -22.11
C ALA A 288 34.70 12.71 -21.14
N LEU A 289 34.13 12.17 -20.05
CA LEU A 289 33.28 12.94 -19.14
C LEU A 289 34.08 13.61 -18.02
N PRO A 290 33.64 14.79 -17.53
CA PRO A 290 34.11 15.41 -16.29
C PRO A 290 34.01 14.46 -15.09
N ALA A 291 34.96 14.56 -14.16
CA ALA A 291 35.14 13.61 -13.04
C ALA A 291 33.86 13.33 -12.23
N ALA A 292 33.10 14.37 -11.88
CA ALA A 292 31.87 14.21 -11.09
C ALA A 292 30.74 13.46 -11.86
N MET A 293 30.67 13.65 -13.19
CA MET A 293 29.72 12.91 -14.03
C MET A 293 30.17 11.47 -14.26
N ARG A 294 31.48 11.26 -14.38
CA ARG A 294 32.09 9.93 -14.50
C ARG A 294 31.77 9.06 -13.28
N GLU A 295 32.01 9.55 -12.07
CA GLU A 295 31.75 8.80 -10.83
C GLU A 295 30.28 8.36 -10.70
N LYS A 296 29.33 9.24 -11.03
CA LYS A 296 27.90 8.92 -11.03
C LYS A 296 27.56 7.84 -12.07
N ALA A 297 28.16 7.92 -13.25
CA ALA A 297 27.94 6.95 -14.31
C ALA A 297 28.55 5.58 -13.96
N GLU A 298 29.74 5.55 -13.37
CA GLU A 298 30.38 4.32 -12.88
C GLU A 298 29.52 3.62 -11.82
N ARG A 299 28.96 4.35 -10.85
CA ARG A 299 28.00 3.78 -9.89
C ARG A 299 26.78 3.16 -10.56
N THR A 300 26.30 3.77 -11.64
CA THR A 300 25.14 3.27 -12.39
C THR A 300 25.49 1.97 -13.12
N ILE A 301 26.68 1.90 -13.73
CA ILE A 301 27.19 0.69 -14.38
C ILE A 301 27.41 -0.42 -13.34
N ALA A 302 28.06 -0.14 -12.21
CA ALA A 302 28.27 -1.11 -11.14
C ALA A 302 26.95 -1.66 -10.57
N SER A 303 25.90 -0.84 -10.51
CA SER A 303 24.54 -1.27 -10.14
C SER A 303 23.96 -2.26 -11.16
N GLY A 304 24.18 -2.03 -12.46
CA GLY A 304 23.78 -2.98 -13.51
C GLY A 304 24.64 -4.23 -13.58
N ASP A 305 25.95 -4.13 -13.31
CA ASP A 305 26.84 -5.28 -13.18
C ASP A 305 26.35 -6.21 -12.06
N HIS A 306 25.88 -5.65 -10.95
CA HIS A 306 25.29 -6.42 -9.87
C HIS A 306 24.02 -7.15 -10.31
N LEU A 307 23.09 -6.48 -11.00
CA LEU A 307 21.89 -7.12 -11.57
C LEU A 307 22.27 -8.28 -12.49
N ALA A 308 23.18 -8.07 -13.44
CA ALA A 308 23.62 -9.10 -14.38
C ALA A 308 24.29 -10.29 -13.68
N GLY A 309 24.99 -10.04 -12.57
CA GLY A 309 25.63 -11.06 -11.75
C GLY A 309 24.65 -11.93 -10.96
N HIS A 310 23.53 -11.36 -10.51
CA HIS A 310 22.62 -11.98 -9.52
C HIS A 310 21.18 -12.16 -10.05
N MET A 311 20.92 -11.94 -11.34
CA MET A 311 19.56 -11.98 -11.90
C MET A 311 18.83 -13.31 -11.63
N GLY A 312 19.54 -14.43 -11.62
CA GLY A 312 18.97 -15.75 -11.33
C GLY A 312 18.47 -15.93 -9.88
N GLU A 313 19.02 -15.14 -8.95
CA GLU A 313 18.70 -15.19 -7.52
C GLU A 313 17.41 -14.42 -7.18
N ILE A 314 17.03 -13.46 -8.02
CA ILE A 314 15.88 -12.57 -7.80
C ILE A 314 14.59 -13.39 -7.71
N PRO A 315 13.67 -13.13 -6.76
CA PRO A 315 12.52 -14.00 -6.52
C PRO A 315 11.56 -14.11 -7.72
N VAL A 316 11.34 -13.02 -8.46
CA VAL A 316 10.46 -13.00 -9.64
C VAL A 316 11.09 -12.16 -10.77
N ILE A 317 11.07 -12.69 -11.99
CA ILE A 317 11.33 -11.92 -13.22
C ILE A 317 10.03 -11.88 -14.03
N ASN A 318 9.39 -10.71 -14.11
CA ASN A 318 8.19 -10.54 -14.94
C ASN A 318 8.60 -10.32 -16.40
N VAL A 319 8.21 -11.23 -17.29
CA VAL A 319 8.46 -11.14 -18.73
C VAL A 319 7.18 -10.68 -19.40
N PHE A 320 7.19 -9.43 -19.86
CA PHE A 320 6.08 -8.83 -20.59
C PHE A 320 6.19 -9.20 -22.07
N CYS A 321 5.11 -9.81 -22.56
CA CYS A 321 4.94 -10.26 -23.93
C CYS A 321 3.80 -9.48 -24.59
N PHE A 322 3.81 -9.37 -25.91
CA PHE A 322 2.73 -8.75 -26.67
C PHE A 322 2.40 -9.52 -27.94
N HIS A 323 1.18 -9.31 -28.44
CA HIS A 323 0.74 -9.84 -29.72
C HIS A 323 0.96 -8.77 -30.82
N PRO A 324 1.90 -8.97 -31.76
CA PRO A 324 2.29 -7.95 -32.74
C PRO A 324 1.14 -7.43 -33.59
N GLU A 325 0.25 -8.31 -34.04
CA GLU A 325 -0.90 -7.94 -34.88
C GLU A 325 -1.99 -7.18 -34.11
N ALA A 326 -1.97 -7.20 -32.78
CA ALA A 326 -2.95 -6.49 -31.95
C ALA A 326 -2.49 -5.07 -31.60
N VAL A 327 -1.26 -4.69 -31.97
CA VAL A 327 -0.67 -3.38 -31.76
C VAL A 327 -0.83 -2.54 -33.03
N PHE A 328 -1.36 -1.33 -32.88
CA PHE A 328 -1.54 -0.40 -34.01
C PHE A 328 -0.33 0.51 -34.16
N ILE A 329 0.51 0.26 -35.16
CA ILE A 329 1.75 1.00 -35.41
C ILE A 329 1.50 2.00 -36.55
N THR A 330 1.45 3.30 -36.21
CA THR A 330 1.23 4.36 -37.21
C THR A 330 2.52 5.00 -37.72
N ASP A 331 3.66 4.69 -37.12
CA ASP A 331 4.95 5.34 -37.42
C ASP A 331 5.99 4.41 -38.06
N GLY A 332 5.57 3.21 -38.51
CA GLY A 332 6.47 2.18 -39.02
C GLY A 332 7.24 2.58 -40.30
N GLU A 333 6.69 3.50 -41.09
CA GLU A 333 7.25 3.90 -42.39
C GLU A 333 8.00 5.25 -42.33
N LEU A 334 8.11 5.89 -41.16
CA LEU A 334 8.63 7.27 -41.05
C LEU A 334 10.17 7.40 -41.12
N GLY A 335 10.90 6.38 -41.55
CA GLY A 335 12.37 6.41 -41.68
C GLY A 335 13.12 6.64 -40.36
N ARG A 336 12.45 6.47 -39.22
CA ARG A 336 12.99 6.55 -37.86
C ARG A 336 12.53 5.32 -37.06
N PRO A 337 13.18 5.00 -35.92
CA PRO A 337 12.68 3.94 -35.05
C PRO A 337 11.20 4.15 -34.68
N SER A 338 10.41 3.09 -34.82
CA SER A 338 9.01 3.08 -34.39
C SER A 338 8.94 3.09 -32.87
N VAL A 339 8.08 3.95 -32.32
CA VAL A 339 7.81 4.06 -30.88
C VAL A 339 6.33 3.93 -30.55
N VAL A 340 5.43 4.16 -31.52
CA VAL A 340 3.98 4.20 -31.29
C VAL A 340 3.43 2.87 -30.79
N GLY A 341 3.95 1.75 -31.29
CA GLY A 341 3.47 0.42 -30.88
C GLY A 341 3.62 0.18 -29.37
N GLY A 342 4.62 0.79 -28.72
CA GLY A 342 4.83 0.69 -27.28
C GLY A 342 3.79 1.39 -26.42
N ALA A 343 2.96 2.28 -27.00
CA ALA A 343 2.00 3.11 -26.25
C ALA A 343 0.91 2.30 -25.54
N SER A 344 0.59 1.09 -26.03
CA SER A 344 -0.35 0.17 -25.38
C SER A 344 0.32 -0.90 -24.50
N LEU A 345 1.65 -0.86 -24.36
CA LEU A 345 2.47 -1.87 -23.69
C LEU A 345 3.15 -1.32 -22.44
N TYR A 346 3.90 -0.22 -22.57
CA TYR A 346 4.69 0.34 -21.48
C TYR A 346 3.88 0.97 -20.32
N PRO A 347 2.65 1.49 -20.51
CA PRO A 347 1.84 1.91 -19.36
C PRO A 347 1.54 0.79 -18.37
N ALA A 348 1.39 -0.45 -18.84
CA ALA A 348 1.21 -1.62 -17.96
C ALA A 348 2.48 -1.90 -17.14
N VAL A 349 3.65 -1.75 -17.78
CA VAL A 349 4.94 -1.87 -17.12
C VAL A 349 5.13 -0.76 -16.08
N GLU A 350 4.81 0.49 -16.42
CA GLU A 350 4.91 1.63 -15.50
C GLU A 350 4.02 1.45 -14.26
N ASN A 351 2.75 1.07 -14.45
CA ASN A 351 1.86 0.78 -13.32
C ASN A 351 2.41 -0.32 -12.41
N LEU A 352 3.05 -1.35 -12.97
CA LEU A 352 3.71 -2.40 -12.19
C LEU A 352 4.88 -1.84 -11.38
N LEU A 353 5.72 -0.97 -11.96
CA LEU A 353 6.86 -0.36 -11.26
C LEU A 353 6.39 0.53 -10.09
N LEU A 354 5.35 1.35 -10.32
CA LEU A 354 4.75 2.21 -9.29
C LEU A 354 4.14 1.37 -8.15
N ALA A 355 3.46 0.27 -8.49
CA ALA A 355 2.93 -0.64 -7.49
C ALA A 355 4.04 -1.34 -6.70
N CYS A 356 5.12 -1.78 -7.34
CA CYS A 356 6.29 -2.30 -6.62
C CYS A 356 6.82 -1.28 -5.61
N ARG A 357 6.97 -0.01 -6.01
CA ARG A 357 7.42 1.07 -5.13
C ARG A 357 6.50 1.24 -3.92
N ALA A 358 5.19 1.22 -4.13
CA ALA A 358 4.18 1.34 -3.08
C ALA A 358 4.22 0.17 -2.09
N GLU A 359 4.45 -1.04 -2.59
CA GLU A 359 4.55 -2.28 -1.79
C GLU A 359 5.94 -2.47 -1.13
N GLY A 360 6.85 -1.50 -1.28
CA GLY A 360 8.21 -1.57 -0.73
C GLY A 360 9.16 -2.53 -1.49
N LEU A 361 8.73 -3.07 -2.63
CA LEU A 361 9.58 -3.87 -3.51
C LEU A 361 10.52 -2.97 -4.32
N GLY A 362 11.74 -3.44 -4.54
CA GLY A 362 12.62 -2.91 -5.58
C GLY A 362 12.28 -3.52 -6.94
N CYS A 363 12.38 -2.71 -7.99
CA CYS A 363 12.13 -3.13 -9.36
C CYS A 363 13.03 -2.38 -10.37
N VAL A 364 13.23 -2.99 -11.54
CA VAL A 364 13.92 -2.36 -12.66
C VAL A 364 13.35 -2.84 -13.99
N LEU A 365 13.07 -1.91 -14.90
CA LEU A 365 12.76 -2.24 -16.30
C LEU A 365 14.05 -2.43 -17.09
N THR A 366 14.15 -3.54 -17.82
CA THR A 366 15.20 -3.76 -18.83
C THR A 366 14.62 -4.42 -20.08
N THR A 367 15.21 -4.12 -21.23
CA THR A 367 14.80 -4.65 -22.54
C THR A 367 15.92 -5.40 -23.26
N LEU A 368 17.09 -5.57 -22.63
CA LEU A 368 18.24 -6.20 -23.30
C LEU A 368 17.92 -7.63 -23.79
N LEU A 369 17.17 -8.41 -23.01
CA LEU A 369 16.78 -9.77 -23.41
C LEU A 369 15.86 -9.84 -24.63
N CYS A 370 15.25 -8.73 -25.06
CA CYS A 370 14.55 -8.70 -26.36
C CYS A 370 15.52 -8.98 -27.53
N ALA A 371 16.83 -8.75 -27.37
CA ALA A 371 17.85 -9.14 -28.36
C ALA A 371 18.13 -10.65 -28.42
N ARG A 372 17.49 -11.44 -27.56
CA ARG A 372 17.52 -12.91 -27.50
C ARG A 372 16.10 -13.46 -27.45
N GLU A 373 15.19 -12.80 -28.16
CA GLU A 373 13.76 -13.13 -28.14
C GLU A 373 13.50 -14.60 -28.47
N LYS A 374 14.18 -15.14 -29.50
CA LYS A 374 14.02 -16.54 -29.89
C LYS A 374 14.31 -17.49 -28.73
N GLU A 375 15.47 -17.33 -28.10
CA GLU A 375 15.91 -18.17 -26.98
C GLU A 375 15.00 -18.01 -25.75
N VAL A 376 14.54 -16.78 -25.47
CA VAL A 376 13.59 -16.53 -24.37
C VAL A 376 12.24 -17.20 -24.65
N ARG A 377 11.74 -17.12 -25.89
CA ARG A 377 10.47 -17.73 -26.29
C ARG A 377 10.53 -19.24 -26.20
N GLU A 378 11.63 -19.86 -26.64
CA GLU A 378 11.86 -21.30 -26.48
C GLU A 378 11.91 -21.70 -25.00
N LEU A 379 12.66 -20.96 -24.17
CA LEU A 379 12.80 -21.23 -22.73
C LEU A 379 11.49 -21.12 -21.93
N LEU A 380 10.66 -20.14 -22.28
CA LEU A 380 9.41 -19.83 -21.58
C LEU A 380 8.16 -20.37 -22.27
N GLU A 381 8.34 -21.12 -23.37
CA GLU A 381 7.26 -21.73 -24.14
C GLU A 381 6.24 -20.68 -24.65
N ILE A 382 6.74 -19.53 -25.10
CA ILE A 382 5.92 -18.43 -25.62
C ILE A 382 5.47 -18.77 -27.05
N PRO A 383 4.16 -18.96 -27.31
CA PRO A 383 3.67 -19.38 -28.62
C PRO A 383 3.78 -18.26 -29.67
N GLU A 384 3.90 -18.63 -30.94
CA GLU A 384 3.64 -17.67 -32.03
C GLU A 384 2.19 -17.15 -31.95
N PRO A 385 1.91 -15.88 -32.33
CA PRO A 385 2.86 -14.86 -32.78
C PRO A 385 3.40 -13.97 -31.64
N TRP A 386 3.34 -14.41 -30.39
CA TRP A 386 3.70 -13.57 -29.24
C TRP A 386 5.21 -13.28 -29.19
N ALA A 387 5.54 -12.03 -28.90
CA ALA A 387 6.90 -11.49 -28.82
C ALA A 387 7.16 -10.85 -27.46
N THR A 388 8.42 -10.62 -27.12
CA THR A 388 8.83 -10.03 -25.83
C THR A 388 9.06 -8.52 -25.96
N HIS A 389 8.65 -7.73 -24.96
CA HIS A 389 8.91 -6.28 -24.99
C HIS A 389 9.55 -5.70 -23.72
N ALA A 390 9.46 -6.38 -22.57
CA ALA A 390 10.12 -5.91 -21.35
C ALA A 390 10.35 -7.03 -20.35
N PHE A 391 11.38 -6.86 -19.52
CA PHE A 391 11.73 -7.74 -18.42
C PHE A 391 11.81 -6.89 -17.16
N VAL A 392 11.08 -7.27 -16.12
CA VAL A 392 11.03 -6.55 -14.85
C VAL A 392 11.34 -7.50 -13.69
N PRO A 393 12.62 -7.63 -13.31
CA PRO A 393 13.00 -8.26 -12.05
C PRO A 393 12.45 -7.46 -10.87
N ILE A 394 11.80 -8.15 -9.94
CA ILE A 394 11.24 -7.55 -8.72
C ILE A 394 11.66 -8.37 -7.50
N GLY A 395 11.84 -7.70 -6.37
CA GLY A 395 12.24 -8.34 -5.11
C GLY A 395 12.40 -7.33 -3.99
N TRP A 396 12.73 -7.77 -2.79
CA TRP A 396 13.00 -6.85 -1.70
C TRP A 396 14.34 -6.15 -1.94
N PRO A 397 14.44 -4.82 -1.74
CA PRO A 397 15.69 -4.13 -2.00
C PRO A 397 16.78 -4.50 -0.99
N VAL A 398 18.04 -4.52 -1.46
CA VAL A 398 19.21 -4.50 -0.57
C VAL A 398 19.50 -3.05 -0.19
N GLY A 399 19.37 -2.71 1.10
CA GLY A 399 19.55 -1.35 1.62
C GLY A 399 18.37 -0.42 1.30
N GLY A 400 18.65 0.85 1.01
CA GLY A 400 17.63 1.91 0.93
C GLY A 400 16.61 1.85 -0.22
N GLY A 401 16.65 0.82 -1.09
CA GLY A 401 15.56 0.54 -2.02
C GLY A 401 15.25 1.63 -3.03
N HIS A 402 14.12 2.31 -2.92
CA HIS A 402 13.73 3.43 -3.78
C HIS A 402 14.15 4.78 -3.18
N GLY A 403 13.97 5.90 -3.88
CA GLY A 403 14.31 7.22 -3.35
C GLY A 403 14.21 8.34 -4.39
N PRO A 404 14.36 9.62 -3.96
CA PRO A 404 14.16 10.77 -4.82
C PRO A 404 14.95 10.69 -6.14
N ILE A 405 14.30 11.05 -7.23
CA ILE A 405 14.91 11.04 -8.57
C ILE A 405 15.29 12.46 -9.00
N ALA A 406 16.44 12.58 -9.68
CA ALA A 406 16.76 13.78 -10.43
C ALA A 406 16.21 13.66 -11.87
N ARG A 407 15.41 14.63 -12.29
CA ARG A 407 14.86 14.76 -13.65
C ARG A 407 15.05 16.19 -14.15
N ARG A 408 14.87 16.38 -15.47
CA ARG A 408 14.82 17.74 -16.03
C ARG A 408 13.60 18.48 -15.46
N PRO A 409 13.72 19.78 -15.17
CA PRO A 409 12.56 20.62 -14.83
C PRO A 409 11.50 20.57 -15.93
N VAL A 410 10.23 20.81 -15.56
CA VAL A 410 9.10 20.72 -16.50
C VAL A 410 9.23 21.73 -17.64
N GLU A 411 9.81 22.89 -17.38
CA GLU A 411 10.05 23.99 -18.33
C GLU A 411 11.01 23.61 -19.46
N GLN A 412 11.82 22.56 -19.28
CA GLN A 412 12.74 22.06 -20.31
C GLN A 412 12.13 20.97 -21.20
N VAL A 413 10.95 20.47 -20.86
CA VAL A 413 10.35 19.29 -21.53
C VAL A 413 8.91 19.52 -21.98
N ALA A 414 8.20 20.49 -21.40
CA ALA A 414 6.85 20.86 -21.77
C ALA A 414 6.84 22.26 -22.40
N PHE A 415 6.24 22.36 -23.57
CA PHE A 415 6.17 23.57 -24.39
C PHE A 415 4.72 23.87 -24.77
N GLU A 416 4.36 25.14 -24.87
CA GLU A 416 3.02 25.60 -25.26
C GLU A 416 2.90 25.62 -26.78
N ASP A 417 1.99 24.81 -27.34
CA ASP A 417 1.63 24.69 -28.77
C ASP A 417 2.75 24.35 -29.77
N ARG A 418 4.00 24.77 -29.55
CA ARG A 418 5.14 24.67 -30.48
C ARG A 418 6.40 24.24 -29.75
N PHE A 419 7.28 23.54 -30.48
CA PHE A 419 8.54 23.08 -29.91
C PHE A 419 9.43 24.27 -29.50
N GLY A 420 9.82 24.33 -28.23
CA GLY A 420 10.68 25.38 -27.68
C GLY A 420 9.94 26.61 -27.14
N GLU A 421 8.63 26.73 -27.35
CA GLU A 421 7.83 27.82 -26.79
C GLU A 421 7.46 27.51 -25.34
N ALA A 422 7.91 28.34 -24.40
CA ALA A 422 7.85 28.02 -22.98
C ALA A 422 6.39 27.93 -22.49
N LEU A 423 6.00 26.78 -21.92
CA LEU A 423 4.68 26.59 -21.31
C LEU A 423 4.50 27.32 -19.98
N PHE A 424 5.60 27.45 -19.24
CA PHE A 424 5.63 28.13 -17.95
C PHE A 424 6.79 29.14 -17.94
N PRO A 425 6.67 30.24 -17.19
CA PRO A 425 7.82 31.10 -16.92
C PRO A 425 8.91 30.28 -16.22
N ALA A 426 10.18 30.58 -16.50
CA ALA A 426 11.28 29.95 -15.79
C ALA A 426 11.14 30.20 -14.29
N GLU A 427 11.15 29.15 -13.47
CA GLU A 427 11.16 29.31 -12.02
C GLU A 427 12.36 30.17 -11.61
N THR A 428 12.08 31.32 -10.98
CA THR A 428 13.11 32.07 -10.26
C THR A 428 13.59 31.17 -9.14
N LYS A 429 14.86 30.76 -9.17
CA LYS A 429 15.49 30.06 -8.05
C LYS A 429 15.23 30.88 -6.78
N ARG A 430 14.33 30.44 -5.91
CA ARG A 430 14.22 30.99 -4.56
C ARG A 430 15.51 30.61 -3.85
N ASP A 431 16.21 31.62 -3.36
CA ASP A 431 17.38 31.45 -2.51
C ASP A 431 16.94 30.65 -1.26
N PRO A 432 17.62 29.56 -0.86
CA PRO A 432 17.17 28.72 0.25
C PRO A 432 17.25 29.36 1.65
N GLY A 433 17.31 30.69 1.75
CA GLY A 433 17.60 31.41 3.00
C GLY A 433 16.78 32.70 3.22
N ALA A 434 15.57 32.81 2.66
CA ALA A 434 14.64 33.90 2.95
C ALA A 434 13.48 33.45 3.83
#